data_AF-A0A7J7E953-F1
#
_entry.id   AF-A0A7J7E953-F1
#
_cell.length_a   1.000
_cell.length_b   1.000
_cell.length_c   1.000
_cell.angle_alpha   90.00
_cell.angle_beta   90.00
_cell.angle_gamma   90.00
#
_symmetry.space_group_name_H-M   'P 1'
#
loop_
_entity.id
_entity.type
_entity.pdbx_description
1 polymer ?
#
loop_
_entity_poly.entity_id
_entity_poly.type
_entity_poly.pdbx_seq_one_letter_code
_entity_poly.pdbx_strand_id
1 'polypeptide(L)'
;VSSAKLNNFSRLEPTLRLLGVQFDQNVAHNIITEKPGAATKLLYQLYTVLQKKKKSGLTGVEMQTMQPLTNTRLQNMKSEAFRDRLRNLIPRQTDFNLMRVTHRFQEKYKHMEEDLVHMHFEKLENFQKVKEEQRCFNIEKQRWNRSRQNEIMAKIQAAIIQIPKPASNRTLKALDAQKMMKKKKEAEDVANEIKKFEALIKKDLQAKESASKTSLDTAGQTTTDLLNTYSDDDYIKKIQKRLEEDAFAREQREKRRRRLLMDQLIAHEAQ
;
A
#
# COMPACT_ATOMS: atom_id res chain seq x y z
N VAL A 1 8.21 18.33 34.40
CA VAL A 1 8.51 17.56 35.65
C VAL A 1 9.96 17.05 35.72
N SER A 2 10.69 16.93 34.61
CA SER A 2 12.02 16.28 34.58
C SER A 2 13.20 17.06 35.20
N SER A 3 13.14 18.40 35.23
CA SER A 3 14.29 19.22 35.68
C SER A 3 14.52 19.17 37.20
N ALA A 4 13.44 19.16 37.99
CA ALA A 4 13.52 19.12 39.44
C ALA A 4 14.06 17.77 39.95
N LYS A 5 13.57 16.65 39.39
CA LYS A 5 14.09 15.30 39.69
C LYS A 5 15.60 15.24 39.41
N LEU A 6 16.05 15.72 38.25
CA LEU A 6 17.46 15.75 37.86
C LEU A 6 18.33 16.58 38.83
N ASN A 7 17.88 17.79 39.19
CA ASN A 7 18.59 18.65 40.13
C ASN A 7 18.73 17.96 41.51
N ASN A 8 17.65 17.37 42.01
CA ASN A 8 17.66 16.67 43.29
C ASN A 8 18.66 15.51 43.31
N PHE A 9 18.69 14.67 42.26
CA PHE A 9 19.65 13.56 42.19
C PHE A 9 21.09 14.03 41.99
N SER A 10 21.32 15.15 41.30
CA SER A 10 22.64 15.78 41.21
C SER A 10 23.15 16.29 42.56
N ARG A 11 22.25 16.69 43.47
CA ARG A 11 22.60 17.10 44.84
C ARG A 11 22.82 15.93 45.79
N LEU A 12 22.15 14.80 45.54
CA LEU A 12 22.29 13.58 46.34
C LEU A 12 23.51 12.74 45.95
N GLU A 13 24.01 12.87 44.72
CA GLU A 13 25.15 12.09 44.24
C GLU A 13 26.41 12.23 45.11
N PRO A 14 26.84 13.43 45.54
CA PRO A 14 28.04 13.57 46.36
C PRO A 14 27.89 12.95 47.76
N THR A 15 26.70 13.06 48.36
CA THR A 15 26.43 12.52 49.71
C THR A 15 26.34 11.00 49.68
N LEU A 16 25.69 10.41 48.68
CA LEU A 16 25.62 8.96 48.51
C LEU A 16 27.00 8.35 48.22
N ARG A 17 27.80 9.01 47.37
CA ARG A 17 29.17 8.58 47.09
C ARG A 17 30.06 8.68 48.32
N LEU A 18 29.93 9.72 49.15
CA LEU A 18 30.65 9.87 50.41
C LEU A 18 30.37 8.71 51.39
N LEU A 19 29.12 8.22 51.42
CA LEU A 19 28.75 7.05 52.21
C LEU A 19 29.36 5.74 51.65
N GLY A 20 29.85 5.74 50.42
CA GLY A 20 30.36 4.56 49.72
C GLY A 20 29.29 3.81 48.92
N VAL A 21 28.14 4.45 48.67
CA VAL A 21 27.09 3.92 47.79
C VAL A 21 27.45 4.24 46.34
N GLN A 22 27.45 3.23 45.47
CA GLN A 22 27.68 3.41 44.04
C GLN A 22 26.43 4.00 43.39
N PHE A 23 26.32 5.33 43.41
CA PHE A 23 25.22 6.05 42.80
C PHE A 23 25.59 6.52 41.39
N ASP A 24 25.36 5.65 40.42
CA ASP A 24 25.65 5.90 39.01
C ASP A 24 24.47 6.56 38.29
N GLN A 25 24.77 7.16 37.14
CA GLN A 25 23.80 7.79 36.27
C GLN A 25 22.68 6.84 35.85
N ASN A 26 23.02 5.57 35.59
CA ASN A 26 22.04 4.55 35.22
C ASN A 26 21.07 4.25 36.37
N VAL A 27 21.56 4.26 37.61
CA VAL A 27 20.72 4.07 38.81
C VAL A 27 19.78 5.26 38.96
N ALA A 28 20.30 6.48 38.84
CA ALA A 28 19.50 7.70 38.87
C ALA A 28 18.43 7.71 37.75
N HIS A 29 18.81 7.35 36.52
CA HIS A 29 17.89 7.25 35.39
C HIS A 29 16.79 6.21 35.66
N ASN A 30 17.16 4.99 36.10
CA ASN A 30 16.19 3.94 36.42
C ASN A 30 15.19 4.37 37.51
N ILE A 31 15.60 5.18 38.48
CA ILE A 31 14.70 5.72 39.52
C ILE A 31 13.80 6.81 38.92
N ILE A 32 14.34 7.69 38.07
CA ILE A 32 13.58 8.76 37.42
C ILE A 32 12.51 8.20 36.47
N THR A 33 12.83 7.10 35.77
CA THR A 33 11.89 6.36 34.90
C THR A 33 11.03 5.36 35.66
N GLU A 34 11.07 5.37 37.00
CA GLU A 34 10.21 4.55 37.86
C GLU A 34 10.32 3.04 37.59
N LYS A 35 11.54 2.59 37.24
CA LYS A 35 11.81 1.17 36.99
C LYS A 35 11.58 0.36 38.27
N PRO A 36 10.77 -0.72 38.21
CA PRO A 36 10.47 -1.53 39.39
C PRO A 36 11.76 -2.13 39.97
N GLY A 37 11.88 -2.07 41.30
CA GLY A 37 13.03 -2.61 42.02
C GLY A 37 14.28 -1.72 42.05
N ALA A 38 14.35 -0.63 41.27
CA ALA A 38 15.51 0.26 41.27
C ALA A 38 15.63 1.04 42.59
N ALA A 39 14.53 1.64 43.06
CA ALA A 39 14.50 2.38 44.31
C ALA A 39 14.71 1.48 45.54
N THR A 40 14.13 0.29 45.55
CA THR A 40 14.27 -0.65 46.68
C THR A 40 15.71 -1.16 46.81
N LYS A 41 16.39 -1.46 45.70
CA LYS A 41 17.82 -1.81 45.69
C LYS A 41 18.69 -0.70 46.28
N LEU A 42 18.44 0.56 45.88
CA LEU A 42 19.14 1.72 46.42
C LEU A 42 18.92 1.87 47.94
N LEU A 43 17.66 1.75 48.39
CA LEU A 43 17.31 1.85 49.80
C LEU A 43 17.97 0.74 50.63
N TYR A 44 18.03 -0.48 50.12
CA TYR A 44 18.70 -1.60 50.78
C TYR A 44 20.22 -1.37 50.87
N GLN A 45 20.86 -0.92 49.78
CA GLN A 45 22.27 -0.54 49.80
C GLN A 45 22.54 0.57 50.83
N LEU A 46 21.69 1.60 50.86
CA LEU A 46 21.81 2.69 51.81
C LEU A 46 21.67 2.18 53.26
N TYR A 47 20.69 1.33 53.53
CA TYR A 47 20.49 0.73 54.85
C TYR A 47 21.75 -0.03 55.30
N THR A 48 22.29 -0.93 54.47
CA THR A 48 23.46 -1.73 54.84
C THR A 48 24.70 -0.87 55.10
N VAL A 49 24.92 0.16 54.28
CA VAL A 49 26.04 1.10 54.42
C VAL A 49 25.89 1.93 55.70
N LEU A 50 24.71 2.49 55.97
CA LEU A 50 24.45 3.26 57.17
C LEU A 50 24.62 2.43 58.44
N GLN A 51 24.17 1.18 58.45
CA GLN A 51 24.36 0.27 59.58
C GLN A 51 25.85 -0.02 59.83
N LYS A 52 26.65 -0.21 58.78
CA LYS A 52 28.11 -0.39 58.91
C LYS A 52 28.78 0.86 59.47
N LYS A 53 28.41 2.04 58.98
CA LYS A 53 28.98 3.33 59.43
C LYS A 53 28.61 3.67 60.88
N LYS A 54 27.38 3.32 61.30
CA LYS A 54 26.95 3.43 62.69
C LYS A 54 27.80 2.55 63.61
N LYS A 55 28.08 1.31 63.21
CA LYS A 55 28.94 0.39 63.97
C LYS A 55 30.39 0.86 64.05
N SER A 56 30.88 1.54 63.02
CA SER A 56 32.26 2.08 63.01
C SER A 56 32.41 3.43 63.71
N GLY A 57 31.34 3.99 64.28
CA GLY A 57 31.38 5.29 64.99
C GLY A 57 31.77 6.50 64.13
N LEU A 58 31.71 6.37 62.81
CA LEU A 58 32.29 7.36 61.89
C LEU A 58 31.23 8.43 61.55
N THR A 59 31.46 9.65 62.02
CA THR A 59 30.52 10.76 61.85
C THR A 59 30.65 11.38 60.44
N GLY A 60 29.57 11.96 59.90
CA GLY A 60 29.55 12.58 58.57
C GLY A 60 30.63 13.66 58.36
N VAL A 61 30.97 14.39 59.42
CA VAL A 61 32.02 15.42 59.43
C VAL A 61 33.41 14.78 59.35
N GLU A 62 33.65 13.71 60.11
CA GLU A 62 34.92 12.97 60.11
C GLU A 62 35.16 12.29 58.75
N MET A 63 34.12 11.81 58.07
CA MET A 63 34.26 11.25 56.72
C MET A 63 34.69 12.29 55.69
N GLN A 64 34.32 13.56 55.86
CA GLN A 64 34.74 14.63 54.97
C GLN A 64 36.15 15.13 55.28
N THR A 65 36.54 15.22 56.56
CA THR A 65 37.89 15.65 56.96
C THR A 65 38.96 14.62 56.63
N MET A 66 38.59 13.33 56.64
CA MET A 66 39.48 12.23 56.26
C MET A 66 39.63 12.05 54.74
N GLN A 67 38.93 12.83 53.90
CA GLN A 67 39.12 12.80 52.45
C GLN A 67 40.27 13.69 51.99
N PRO A 68 41.24 13.17 51.22
CA PRO A 68 42.31 13.97 50.62
C PRO A 68 41.75 15.11 49.75
N LEU A 69 42.29 16.32 49.89
CA LEU A 69 41.89 17.51 49.11
C LEU A 69 42.02 17.33 47.57
N THR A 70 42.92 16.44 47.14
CA THR A 70 43.10 16.07 45.72
C THR A 70 41.91 15.27 45.18
N ASN A 71 41.25 14.47 46.03
CA ASN A 71 40.07 13.72 45.63
C ASN A 71 38.86 14.65 45.46
N THR A 72 38.73 15.72 46.23
CA THR A 72 37.57 16.62 46.17
C THR A 72 37.43 17.31 44.81
N ARG A 73 38.53 17.81 44.21
CA ARG A 73 38.49 18.40 42.85
C ARG A 73 38.10 17.38 41.78
N LEU A 74 38.65 16.17 41.86
CA LEU A 74 38.31 15.07 40.95
C LEU A 74 36.85 14.64 41.10
N GLN A 75 36.32 14.60 42.33
CA GLN A 75 34.90 14.29 42.58
C GLN A 75 33.99 15.36 41.96
N ASN A 76 34.32 16.64 42.09
CA ASN A 76 33.54 17.72 41.49
C ASN A 76 33.46 17.59 39.95
N MET A 77 34.57 17.25 39.29
CA MET A 77 34.59 16.98 37.84
C MET A 77 33.75 15.76 37.47
N LYS A 78 33.77 14.70 38.29
CA LYS A 78 32.93 13.50 38.08
C LYS A 78 31.45 13.78 38.29
N SER A 79 31.09 14.60 39.27
CA SER A 79 29.71 15.03 39.53
C SER A 79 29.15 15.89 38.39
N GLU A 80 29.99 16.74 37.79
CA GLU A 80 29.60 17.53 36.61
C GLU A 80 29.38 16.64 35.38
N ALA A 81 30.30 15.70 35.13
CA ALA A 81 30.14 14.70 34.07
C ALA A 81 28.90 13.80 34.29
N PHE A 82 28.59 13.45 35.55
CA PHE A 82 27.37 12.72 35.92
C PHE A 82 26.11 13.51 35.52
N ARG A 83 26.07 14.81 35.86
CA ARG A 83 24.94 15.68 35.55
C ARG A 83 24.72 15.82 34.05
N ASP A 84 25.78 16.00 33.28
CA ASP A 84 25.71 16.17 31.83
C ASP A 84 25.23 14.91 31.12
N ARG A 85 25.77 13.76 31.51
CA ARG A 85 25.30 12.51 30.95
C ARG A 85 23.85 12.23 31.38
N LEU A 86 23.48 12.46 32.64
CA LEU A 86 22.11 12.25 33.13
C LEU A 86 21.11 13.13 32.37
N ARG A 87 21.50 14.37 32.01
CA ARG A 87 20.72 15.26 31.14
C ARG A 87 20.46 14.67 29.75
N ASN A 88 21.44 13.97 29.18
CA ASN A 88 21.30 13.36 27.85
C ASN A 88 20.46 12.09 27.85
N LEU A 89 20.40 11.36 28.97
CA LEU A 89 19.62 10.12 29.09
C LEU A 89 18.13 10.36 29.31
N ILE A 90 17.74 11.52 29.81
CA ILE A 90 16.34 11.81 30.13
C ILE A 90 15.79 12.71 29.03
N PRO A 91 14.84 12.24 28.20
CA PRO A 91 14.29 13.04 27.12
C PRO A 91 13.67 14.33 27.67
N ARG A 92 13.89 15.45 26.97
CA ARG A 92 13.38 16.74 27.43
C ARG A 92 11.87 16.78 27.25
N GLN A 93 11.20 17.56 28.10
CA GLN A 93 9.75 17.76 27.98
C GLN A 93 9.36 18.40 26.62
N THR A 94 10.23 19.21 26.04
CA THR A 94 10.11 19.75 24.68
C THR A 94 10.05 18.65 23.63
N ASP A 95 10.87 17.61 23.81
CA ASP A 95 11.00 16.51 22.86
C ASP A 95 9.73 15.65 22.89
N PHE A 96 9.17 15.42 24.08
CA PHE A 96 7.86 14.78 24.22
C PHE A 96 6.74 15.58 23.57
N ASN A 97 6.73 16.90 23.74
CA ASN A 97 5.75 17.76 23.10
C ASN A 97 5.88 17.71 21.57
N LEU A 98 7.11 17.79 21.06
CA LEU A 98 7.40 17.68 19.63
C LEU A 98 6.94 16.32 19.10
N MET A 99 7.30 15.23 19.76
CA MET A 99 6.89 13.87 19.37
C MET A 99 5.36 13.74 19.31
N ARG A 100 4.63 14.30 20.28
CA ARG A 100 3.16 14.30 20.28
C ARG A 100 2.59 15.10 19.10
N VAL A 101 3.21 16.22 18.75
CA VAL A 101 2.80 17.02 17.59
C VAL A 101 3.09 16.26 16.29
N THR A 102 4.29 15.70 16.15
CA THR A 102 4.69 14.88 14.99
C THR A 102 3.74 13.71 14.78
N HIS A 103 3.37 13.00 15.85
CA HIS A 103 2.41 11.89 15.79
C HIS A 103 1.07 12.33 15.21
N ARG A 104 0.52 13.44 15.69
CA ARG A 104 -0.77 13.98 15.20
C ARG A 104 -0.70 14.35 13.72
N PHE A 105 0.41 14.91 13.25
CA PHE A 105 0.58 15.23 11.84
C PHE A 105 0.69 13.98 10.98
N GLN A 106 1.40 12.95 11.46
CA GLN A 106 1.50 11.66 10.77
C GLN A 106 0.14 10.97 10.66
N GLU A 107 -0.64 10.94 11.75
CA GLU A 107 -2.01 10.39 11.73
C GLU A 107 -2.91 11.14 10.75
N LYS A 108 -2.87 12.48 10.75
CA LYS A 108 -3.62 13.28 9.77
C LYS A 108 -3.22 12.98 8.33
N TYR A 109 -1.93 12.79 8.08
CA TYR A 109 -1.44 12.45 6.74
C TYR A 109 -1.98 11.09 6.29
N LYS A 110 -1.95 10.08 7.16
CA LYS A 110 -2.51 8.75 6.87
C LYS A 110 -4.00 8.81 6.55
N HIS A 111 -4.79 9.53 7.33
CA HIS A 111 -6.22 9.69 7.05
C HIS A 111 -6.48 10.37 5.70
N MET A 112 -5.73 11.44 5.39
CA MET A 112 -5.87 12.12 4.10
C MET A 112 -5.51 11.19 2.93
N GLU A 113 -4.50 10.33 3.10
CA GLU A 113 -4.11 9.33 2.10
C GLU A 113 -5.19 8.26 1.92
N GLU A 114 -5.75 7.76 3.02
CA GLU A 114 -6.88 6.81 3.03
C GLU A 114 -8.12 7.41 2.34
N ASP A 115 -8.47 8.66 2.64
CA ASP A 115 -9.59 9.38 2.02
C ASP A 115 -9.39 9.53 0.51
N LEU A 116 -8.18 9.86 0.07
CA LEU A 116 -7.84 9.95 -1.35
C LEU A 116 -8.00 8.60 -2.07
N VAL A 117 -7.51 7.52 -1.46
CA VAL A 117 -7.67 6.16 -1.99
C VAL A 117 -9.15 5.79 -2.09
N HIS A 118 -9.93 6.07 -1.06
CA HIS A 118 -11.36 5.79 -1.05
C HIS A 118 -12.11 6.55 -2.15
N MET A 119 -11.85 7.84 -2.30
CA MET A 119 -12.43 8.67 -3.37
C MET A 119 -12.06 8.18 -4.77
N HIS A 120 -10.83 7.71 -4.97
CA HIS A 120 -10.41 7.13 -6.25
C HIS A 120 -11.12 5.80 -6.54
N PHE A 121 -11.27 4.96 -5.53
CA PHE A 121 -11.99 3.69 -5.65
C PHE A 121 -13.47 3.92 -5.98
N GLU A 122 -14.14 4.80 -5.23
CA GLU A 122 -15.56 5.14 -5.44
C GLU A 122 -15.80 5.69 -6.87
N LYS A 123 -14.91 6.56 -7.37
CA LYS A 123 -14.99 7.04 -8.75
C LYS A 123 -14.87 5.91 -9.77
N LEU A 124 -13.98 4.95 -9.53
CA LEU A 124 -13.79 3.82 -10.42
C LEU A 124 -15.01 2.90 -10.43
N GLU A 125 -15.56 2.61 -9.26
CA GLU A 125 -16.77 1.80 -9.09
C GLU A 125 -17.97 2.45 -9.77
N ASN A 126 -18.19 3.75 -9.55
CA ASN A 126 -19.26 4.51 -10.21
C ASN A 126 -19.11 4.49 -11.73
N PHE A 127 -17.89 4.62 -12.25
CA PHE A 127 -17.64 4.55 -13.69
C PHE A 127 -17.92 3.14 -14.27
N GLN A 128 -17.59 2.09 -13.54
CA GLN A 128 -17.94 0.72 -13.92
C GLN A 128 -19.46 0.51 -13.91
N LYS A 129 -20.13 0.95 -12.85
CA LYS A 129 -21.58 0.85 -12.70
C LYS A 129 -22.32 1.54 -13.86
N VAL A 130 -21.92 2.77 -14.21
CA VAL A 130 -22.50 3.49 -15.36
C VAL A 130 -22.30 2.73 -16.68
N LYS A 131 -21.13 2.10 -16.89
CA LYS A 131 -20.90 1.26 -18.07
C LYS A 131 -21.79 0.02 -18.08
N GLU A 132 -21.96 -0.62 -16.94
CA GLU A 132 -22.82 -1.79 -16.80
C GLU A 132 -24.30 -1.45 -17.02
N GLU A 133 -24.77 -0.33 -16.46
CA GLU A 133 -26.13 0.19 -16.69
C GLU A 133 -26.37 0.46 -18.18
N GLN A 134 -25.41 1.09 -18.87
CA GLN A 134 -25.51 1.32 -20.32
C GLN A 134 -25.58 -0.01 -21.11
N ARG A 135 -24.81 -1.01 -20.68
CA ARG A 135 -24.85 -2.36 -21.28
C ARG A 135 -26.20 -3.02 -21.06
N CYS A 136 -26.73 -2.98 -19.84
CA CYS A 136 -28.05 -3.51 -19.50
C CYS A 136 -29.15 -2.84 -20.32
N PHE A 137 -29.12 -1.51 -20.42
CA PHE A 137 -30.07 -0.74 -21.23
C PHE A 137 -30.06 -1.17 -22.71
N ASN A 138 -28.87 -1.35 -23.30
CA ASN A 138 -28.73 -1.81 -24.68
C ASN A 138 -29.28 -3.23 -24.88
N ILE A 139 -29.04 -4.14 -23.93
CA ILE A 139 -29.57 -5.51 -23.96
C ILE A 139 -31.11 -5.49 -23.88
N GLU A 140 -31.67 -4.68 -22.98
CA GLU A 140 -33.11 -4.57 -22.80
C GLU A 140 -33.80 -4.00 -24.04
N LYS A 141 -33.21 -2.97 -24.66
CA LYS A 141 -33.66 -2.42 -25.94
C LYS A 141 -33.67 -3.49 -27.04
N GLN A 142 -32.64 -4.33 -27.12
CA GLN A 142 -32.60 -5.44 -28.08
C GLN A 142 -33.67 -6.50 -27.79
N ARG A 143 -33.89 -6.84 -26.51
CA ARG A 143 -34.97 -7.76 -26.11
C ARG A 143 -36.34 -7.21 -26.51
N TRP A 144 -36.59 -5.93 -26.28
CA TRP A 144 -37.85 -5.28 -26.65
C TRP A 144 -38.09 -5.33 -28.16
N ASN A 145 -37.07 -5.01 -28.96
CA ASN A 145 -37.15 -5.12 -30.43
C ASN A 145 -37.45 -6.55 -30.89
N ARG A 146 -36.79 -7.55 -30.30
CA ARG A 146 -37.05 -8.97 -30.61
C ARG A 146 -38.47 -9.39 -30.21
N SER A 147 -38.95 -8.98 -29.05
CA SER A 147 -40.32 -9.26 -28.61
C SER A 147 -41.34 -8.66 -29.56
N ARG A 148 -41.14 -7.41 -30.01
CA ARG A 148 -42.00 -6.77 -30.99
C ARG A 148 -41.99 -7.50 -32.33
N GLN A 149 -40.83 -7.91 -32.83
CA GLN A 149 -40.71 -8.73 -34.05
C GLN A 149 -41.43 -10.08 -33.89
N ASN A 150 -41.26 -10.75 -32.76
CA ASN A 150 -41.92 -12.01 -32.46
C ASN A 150 -43.44 -11.87 -32.39
N GLU A 151 -43.95 -10.78 -31.81
CA GLU A 151 -45.38 -10.50 -31.74
C GLU A 151 -45.98 -10.26 -33.13
N ILE A 152 -45.30 -9.48 -33.98
CA ILE A 152 -45.70 -9.28 -35.38
C ILE A 152 -45.71 -10.62 -36.13
N MET A 153 -44.68 -11.44 -35.96
CA MET A 153 -44.62 -12.78 -36.55
C MET A 153 -45.77 -13.69 -36.07
N ALA A 154 -46.10 -13.67 -34.78
CA ALA A 154 -47.20 -14.43 -34.21
C ALA A 154 -48.56 -13.96 -34.75
N LYS A 155 -48.75 -12.64 -34.90
CA LYS A 155 -49.95 -12.05 -35.53
C LYS A 155 -50.07 -12.46 -36.99
N ILE A 156 -48.97 -12.42 -37.75
CA ILE A 156 -48.94 -12.91 -39.14
C ILE A 156 -49.31 -14.40 -39.14
N GLN A 157 -48.68 -15.23 -38.32
CA GLN A 157 -48.97 -16.68 -38.25
C GLN A 157 -50.41 -16.98 -37.88
N ALA A 158 -51.00 -16.23 -36.95
CA ALA A 158 -52.40 -16.39 -36.55
C ALA A 158 -53.39 -15.91 -37.63
N ALA A 159 -53.01 -14.90 -38.42
CA ALA A 159 -53.80 -14.39 -39.55
C ALA A 159 -53.63 -15.24 -40.83
N ILE A 160 -52.66 -16.16 -40.89
CA ILE A 160 -52.58 -17.16 -41.95
C ILE A 160 -53.78 -18.10 -41.79
N ILE A 161 -54.79 -17.90 -42.61
CA ILE A 161 -55.86 -18.89 -42.82
C ILE A 161 -55.18 -20.17 -43.30
N GLN A 162 -55.38 -21.29 -42.59
CA GLN A 162 -54.89 -22.60 -43.03
C GLN A 162 -55.63 -23.03 -44.30
N ILE A 163 -55.19 -22.55 -45.46
CA ILE A 163 -55.50 -23.17 -46.73
C ILE A 163 -54.83 -24.56 -46.67
N PRO A 164 -55.54 -25.68 -46.89
CA PRO A 164 -54.93 -26.99 -46.98
C PRO A 164 -53.80 -26.91 -47.99
N LYS A 165 -52.55 -27.04 -47.51
CA LYS A 165 -51.38 -26.91 -48.38
C LYS A 165 -51.54 -27.91 -49.52
N PRO A 166 -51.48 -27.51 -50.79
CA PRO A 166 -51.39 -28.47 -51.88
C PRO A 166 -50.18 -29.38 -51.60
N ALA A 167 -50.30 -30.66 -51.94
CA ALA A 167 -49.35 -31.73 -51.61
C ALA A 167 -47.91 -31.20 -51.60
N SER A 168 -47.25 -31.22 -50.43
CA SER A 168 -45.97 -30.56 -50.22
C SER A 168 -44.99 -30.99 -51.30
N ASN A 169 -44.53 -30.05 -52.15
CA ASN A 169 -43.64 -30.32 -53.26
C ASN A 169 -42.45 -31.16 -52.78
N ARG A 170 -42.44 -32.45 -53.15
CA ARG A 170 -41.42 -33.46 -52.77
C ARG A 170 -40.00 -32.97 -53.10
N THR A 171 -39.88 -32.08 -54.08
CA THR A 171 -38.66 -31.39 -54.52
C THR A 171 -38.06 -30.45 -53.48
N LEU A 172 -38.84 -29.66 -52.73
CA LEU A 172 -38.30 -28.75 -51.72
C LEU A 172 -37.75 -29.51 -50.51
N LYS A 173 -38.47 -30.53 -50.04
CA LYS A 173 -38.00 -31.42 -48.96
C LYS A 173 -36.74 -32.20 -49.37
N ALA A 174 -36.64 -32.62 -50.65
CA ALA A 174 -35.44 -33.27 -51.17
C ALA A 174 -34.24 -32.31 -51.25
N LEU A 175 -34.44 -31.05 -51.63
CA LEU A 175 -33.38 -30.03 -51.64
C LEU A 175 -32.88 -29.70 -50.23
N ASP A 176 -33.78 -29.56 -49.26
CA ASP A 176 -33.40 -29.33 -47.87
C ASP A 176 -32.66 -30.55 -47.28
N ALA A 177 -33.14 -31.78 -47.57
CA ALA A 177 -32.43 -32.99 -47.19
C ALA A 177 -31.02 -33.06 -47.82
N GLN A 178 -30.88 -32.67 -49.09
CA GLN A 178 -29.58 -32.61 -49.77
C GLN A 178 -28.65 -31.58 -49.12
N LYS A 179 -29.15 -30.38 -48.77
CA LYS A 179 -28.36 -29.36 -48.06
C LYS A 179 -27.90 -29.86 -46.69
N MET A 180 -28.77 -30.54 -45.94
CA MET A 180 -28.41 -31.12 -44.65
C MET A 180 -27.38 -32.25 -44.79
N MET A 181 -27.47 -33.07 -45.84
CA MET A 181 -26.46 -34.08 -46.13
C MET A 181 -25.11 -33.46 -46.53
N LYS A 182 -25.09 -32.36 -47.30
CA LYS A 182 -23.85 -31.63 -47.60
C LYS A 182 -23.20 -31.07 -46.33
N LYS A 183 -23.98 -30.41 -45.46
CA LYS A 183 -23.48 -29.90 -44.17
C LYS A 183 -22.93 -30.99 -43.26
N LYS A 184 -23.57 -32.17 -43.24
CA LYS A 184 -23.07 -33.33 -42.47
C LYS A 184 -21.74 -33.82 -43.02
N LYS A 185 -21.60 -33.93 -44.35
CA LYS A 185 -20.32 -34.30 -44.99
C LYS A 185 -19.24 -33.27 -44.70
N GLU A 186 -19.53 -31.98 -44.85
CA GLU A 186 -18.59 -30.90 -44.52
C GLU A 186 -18.16 -30.95 -43.04
N ALA A 187 -19.09 -31.22 -42.11
CA ALA A 187 -18.77 -31.36 -40.70
C ALA A 187 -17.90 -32.61 -40.41
N GLU A 188 -18.15 -33.72 -41.09
CA GLU A 188 -17.32 -34.92 -41.01
C GLU A 188 -15.92 -34.68 -41.60
N ASP A 189 -15.82 -33.99 -42.73
CA ASP A 189 -14.55 -33.63 -43.37
C ASP A 189 -13.72 -32.71 -42.47
N VAL A 190 -14.33 -31.67 -41.89
CA VAL A 190 -13.68 -30.78 -40.91
C VAL A 190 -13.25 -31.57 -39.67
N ALA A 191 -14.09 -32.48 -39.15
CA ALA A 191 -13.71 -33.31 -38.01
C ALA A 191 -12.53 -34.25 -38.34
N ASN A 192 -12.47 -34.77 -39.57
CA ASN A 192 -11.36 -35.60 -40.04
C ASN A 192 -10.07 -34.78 -40.25
N GLU A 193 -10.17 -33.54 -40.75
CA GLU A 193 -9.03 -32.61 -40.83
C GLU A 193 -8.50 -32.26 -39.45
N ILE A 194 -9.37 -31.97 -38.49
CA ILE A 194 -8.99 -31.72 -37.09
C ILE A 194 -8.28 -32.94 -36.51
N LYS A 195 -8.81 -34.16 -36.68
CA LYS A 195 -8.13 -35.39 -36.21
C LYS A 195 -6.75 -35.58 -36.84
N LYS A 196 -6.59 -35.28 -38.14
CA LYS A 196 -5.29 -35.34 -38.81
C LYS A 196 -4.32 -34.28 -38.25
N PHE A 197 -4.81 -33.08 -38.02
CA PHE A 197 -4.03 -31.98 -37.43
C PHE A 197 -3.58 -32.32 -35.99
N GLU A 198 -4.48 -32.86 -35.17
CA GLU A 198 -4.15 -33.32 -33.81
C GLU A 198 -3.14 -34.48 -33.83
N ALA A 199 -3.22 -35.40 -34.79
CA ALA A 199 -2.24 -36.47 -34.95
C ALA A 199 -0.86 -35.94 -35.36
N LEU A 200 -0.81 -34.91 -36.21
CA LEU A 200 0.44 -34.22 -36.57
C LEU A 200 1.04 -33.50 -35.36
N ILE A 201 0.23 -32.79 -34.58
CA ILE A 201 0.67 -32.16 -33.32
C ILE A 201 1.22 -33.21 -32.34
N LYS A 202 0.51 -34.33 -32.15
CA LYS A 202 0.98 -35.41 -31.26
C LYS A 202 2.29 -36.03 -31.73
N LYS A 203 2.47 -36.19 -33.04
CA LYS A 203 3.70 -36.71 -33.63
C LYS A 203 4.87 -35.74 -33.48
N ASP A 204 4.62 -34.43 -33.60
CA ASP A 204 5.63 -33.38 -33.43
C ASP A 204 6.05 -33.24 -31.95
N LEU A 205 5.10 -33.41 -31.03
CA LEU A 205 5.36 -33.51 -29.58
C LEU A 205 6.21 -34.74 -29.22
N GLN A 206 5.94 -35.92 -29.79
CA GLN A 206 6.75 -37.13 -29.56
C GLN A 206 8.14 -37.09 -30.23
N ALA A 207 8.27 -36.42 -31.37
CA ALA A 207 9.57 -36.19 -32.01
C ALA A 207 10.49 -35.28 -31.18
N LYS A 208 9.91 -34.34 -30.40
CA LYS A 208 10.65 -33.54 -29.41
C LYS A 208 10.98 -34.29 -28.12
N GLU A 209 10.29 -35.38 -27.79
CA GLU A 209 10.53 -36.17 -26.57
C GLU A 209 11.71 -37.16 -26.71
N SER A 210 12.15 -37.45 -27.93
CA SER A 210 13.27 -38.38 -28.22
C SER A 210 14.62 -37.67 -28.45
N ALA A 211 14.66 -36.34 -28.42
CA ALA A 211 15.89 -35.56 -28.40
C ALA A 211 15.91 -34.68 -27.14
N SER A 212 16.98 -34.81 -26.35
CA SER A 212 17.33 -34.05 -25.14
C SER A 212 16.70 -34.50 -23.79
N LYS A 213 17.38 -35.47 -23.17
CA LYS A 213 17.59 -35.50 -21.72
C LYS A 213 18.56 -34.37 -21.34
N THR A 214 18.06 -33.16 -21.10
CA THR A 214 18.77 -32.17 -20.26
C THR A 214 17.83 -31.05 -19.85
N SER A 215 17.76 -30.82 -18.53
CA SER A 215 17.28 -29.62 -17.85
C SER A 215 15.78 -29.30 -17.94
N LEU A 216 15.15 -29.34 -16.76
CA LEU A 216 13.99 -28.54 -16.40
C LEU A 216 14.22 -27.05 -16.76
N ASP A 217 13.12 -26.32 -16.97
CA ASP A 217 13.00 -24.86 -17.15
C ASP A 217 13.20 -24.28 -18.57
N THR A 218 12.43 -24.73 -19.58
CA THR A 218 12.22 -23.92 -20.82
C THR A 218 10.88 -24.20 -21.52
N ALA A 219 9.79 -24.37 -20.78
CA ALA A 219 8.44 -24.52 -21.36
C ALA A 219 7.60 -23.22 -21.32
N GLY A 220 8.06 -22.18 -20.61
CA GLY A 220 7.37 -20.89 -20.51
C GLY A 220 7.81 -19.83 -21.54
N GLN A 221 8.97 -19.99 -22.19
CA GLN A 221 9.52 -18.98 -23.10
C GLN A 221 9.00 -19.06 -24.55
N THR A 222 8.59 -20.24 -25.04
CA THR A 222 8.28 -20.41 -26.47
C THR A 222 6.86 -19.98 -26.83
N THR A 223 5.93 -19.98 -25.87
CA THR A 223 4.57 -19.47 -26.06
C THR A 223 4.51 -17.95 -25.99
N THR A 224 5.47 -17.29 -25.34
CA THR A 224 5.61 -15.83 -25.34
C THR A 224 6.26 -15.29 -26.62
N ASP A 225 7.07 -16.09 -27.32
CA ASP A 225 7.76 -15.66 -28.54
C ASP A 225 6.86 -15.68 -29.79
N LEU A 226 5.84 -16.54 -29.84
CA LEU A 226 4.90 -16.60 -30.98
C LEU A 226 3.79 -15.54 -30.92
N LEU A 227 3.63 -14.86 -29.78
CA LEU A 227 2.69 -13.75 -29.56
C LEU A 227 3.40 -12.40 -29.33
N ASN A 228 4.68 -12.30 -29.67
CA ASN A 228 5.39 -11.02 -29.67
C ASN A 228 5.02 -10.22 -30.93
N THR A 229 3.75 -9.82 -31.02
CA THR A 229 3.28 -8.83 -31.99
C THR A 229 3.88 -7.48 -31.62
N TYR A 230 5.04 -7.19 -32.19
CA TYR A 230 5.48 -5.86 -32.59
C TYR A 230 5.44 -4.76 -31.50
N SER A 231 6.53 -4.66 -30.72
CA SER A 231 6.99 -3.41 -30.06
C SER A 231 5.89 -2.50 -29.47
N ASP A 232 5.04 -3.06 -28.60
CA ASP A 232 3.97 -2.31 -27.94
C ASP A 232 4.54 -1.24 -26.98
N ASP A 233 5.75 -1.43 -26.46
CA ASP A 233 6.43 -0.49 -25.58
C ASP A 233 6.67 0.89 -26.22
N ASP A 234 7.06 0.94 -27.49
CA ASP A 234 7.31 2.22 -28.18
C ASP A 234 5.99 2.93 -28.53
N TYR A 235 4.95 2.16 -28.80
CA TYR A 235 3.61 2.70 -29.03
C TYR A 235 3.00 3.26 -27.74
N ILE A 236 3.12 2.52 -26.64
CA ILE A 236 2.68 2.93 -25.29
C ILE A 236 3.42 4.21 -24.86
N LYS A 237 4.75 4.26 -25.04
CA LYS A 237 5.54 5.47 -24.77
C LYS A 237 5.09 6.68 -25.59
N LYS A 238 4.74 6.48 -26.87
CA LYS A 238 4.18 7.54 -27.73
C LYS A 238 2.77 8.00 -27.29
N ILE A 239 1.97 7.13 -26.69
CA ILE A 239 0.66 7.52 -26.12
C ILE A 239 0.87 8.32 -24.84
N GLN A 240 1.72 7.83 -23.93
CA GLN A 240 2.03 8.51 -22.67
C GLN A 240 2.58 9.93 -22.92
N LYS A 241 3.53 10.06 -23.85
CA LYS A 241 4.09 11.36 -24.23
C LYS A 241 3.03 12.34 -24.77
N ARG A 242 2.12 11.87 -25.63
CA ARG A 242 1.02 12.70 -26.16
C ARG A 242 0.07 13.16 -25.07
N LEU A 243 -0.25 12.30 -24.11
CA LEU A 243 -1.12 12.65 -22.97
C LEU A 243 -0.49 13.72 -22.08
N GLU A 244 0.82 13.65 -21.86
CA GLU A 244 1.56 14.63 -21.06
C GLU A 244 1.67 15.99 -21.77
N GLU A 245 1.96 15.98 -23.07
CA GLU A 245 1.96 17.17 -23.93
C GLU A 245 0.57 17.85 -23.97
N ASP A 246 -0.51 17.06 -24.12
CA ASP A 246 -1.89 17.57 -24.12
C ASP A 246 -2.31 18.12 -22.76
N ALA A 247 -1.85 17.53 -21.64
CA ALA A 247 -2.07 18.06 -20.30
C ALA A 247 -1.38 19.42 -20.13
N PHE A 248 -0.12 19.53 -20.53
CA PHE A 248 0.63 20.77 -20.48
C PHE A 248 0.00 21.87 -21.36
N ALA A 249 -0.44 21.52 -22.59
CA ALA A 249 -1.11 22.46 -23.48
C ALA A 249 -2.44 23.00 -22.90
N ARG A 250 -3.19 22.15 -22.19
CA ARG A 250 -4.42 22.57 -21.47
C ARG A 250 -4.10 23.53 -20.34
N GLU A 251 -3.10 23.24 -19.52
CA GLU A 251 -2.69 24.10 -18.42
C GLU A 251 -2.24 25.48 -18.91
N GLN A 252 -1.43 25.53 -19.97
CA GLN A 252 -1.00 26.80 -20.57
C GLN A 252 -2.18 27.58 -21.18
N ARG A 253 -3.16 26.90 -21.78
CA ARG A 253 -4.39 27.54 -22.27
C ARG A 253 -5.20 28.12 -21.11
N GLU A 254 -5.30 27.41 -20.00
CA GLU A 254 -5.99 27.88 -18.81
C GLU A 254 -5.29 29.07 -18.16
N LYS A 255 -3.95 29.03 -18.04
CA LYS A 255 -3.13 30.14 -17.56
C LYS A 255 -3.26 31.39 -18.43
N ARG A 256 -3.38 31.24 -19.75
CA ARG A 256 -3.68 32.36 -20.67
C ARG A 256 -5.09 32.91 -20.46
N ARG A 257 -6.11 32.05 -20.30
CA ARG A 257 -7.47 32.49 -19.98
C ARG A 257 -7.54 33.26 -18.67
N ARG A 258 -6.88 32.77 -17.62
CA ARG A 258 -6.82 33.45 -16.31
C ARG A 258 -6.14 34.82 -16.42
N ARG A 259 -5.03 34.91 -17.15
CA ARG A 259 -4.36 36.20 -17.42
C ARG A 259 -5.26 37.18 -18.16
N LEU A 260 -5.91 36.73 -19.24
CA LEU A 260 -6.82 37.56 -20.02
C LEU A 260 -8.00 38.06 -19.15
N LEU A 261 -8.56 37.21 -18.30
CA LEU A 261 -9.65 37.58 -17.40
C LEU A 261 -9.19 38.60 -16.34
N MET A 262 -7.96 38.44 -15.83
CA MET A 262 -7.35 39.44 -14.94
C MET A 262 -7.12 40.77 -15.67
N ASP A 263 -6.55 40.76 -16.87
CA ASP A 263 -6.30 41.96 -17.67
C ASP A 263 -7.62 42.68 -18.01
N GLN A 264 -8.70 41.94 -18.29
CA GLN A 264 -10.04 42.49 -18.49
C GLN A 264 -10.59 43.17 -17.22
N LEU A 265 -10.39 42.57 -16.05
CA LEU A 265 -10.81 43.16 -14.78
C LEU A 265 -10.03 44.44 -14.48
N ILE A 266 -8.71 44.42 -14.67
CA ILE A 266 -7.83 45.59 -14.48
C ILE A 266 -8.22 46.71 -15.45
N ALA A 267 -8.51 46.40 -16.72
CA ALA A 267 -8.91 47.39 -17.71
C ALA A 267 -10.26 48.06 -17.39
N HIS A 268 -11.20 47.31 -16.79
CA HIS A 268 -12.49 47.87 -16.34
C HIS A 268 -12.34 48.68 -15.05
N GLU A 269 -11.39 48.33 -14.17
CA GLU A 269 -11.13 49.08 -12.94
C GLU A 269 -10.41 50.42 -13.20
N ALA A 270 -9.68 50.53 -14.32
CA ALA A 270 -8.97 51.74 -14.73
C ALA A 270 -9.84 52.75 -15.52
N GLN A 271 -11.15 52.50 -15.66
CA GLN A 271 -12.13 53.35 -16.37
C GLN A 271 -13.04 54.08 -15.38
#